data_AF-A0A7V3RS11-F1
#
_entry.id   AF-A0A7V3RS11-F1
#
_cell.length_a   1.000
_cell.length_b   1.000
_cell.length_c   1.000
_cell.angle_alpha   90.00
_cell.angle_beta   90.00
_cell.angle_gamma   90.00
#
_symmetry.space_group_name_H-M   'P 1'
#
loop_
_entity.id
_entity.type
_entity.pdbx_description
1 polymer ?
#
loop_
_entity_poly.entity_id
_entity_poly.type
_entity_poly.pdbx_seq_one_letter_code
_entity_poly.pdbx_strand_id
1 'polypeptide(L)' 'MNQLKAERKLIDVLAEEFVARYRRGERPALSEYISAHPELADEIRELFPTLVMIEELAPDDSGLSAPATAASSQPPHLSL' A
#
# COMPACT_ATOMS: atom_id res chain seq x y z
N MET A 1 -11.84 22.80 17.71
CA MET A 1 -10.52 22.25 17.32
C MET A 1 -10.50 20.71 17.43
N ASN A 2 -11.55 20.04 16.92
CA ASN A 2 -11.70 18.58 17.08
C ASN A 2 -11.74 17.84 15.74
N GLN A 3 -12.28 18.48 14.69
CA GLN A 3 -12.31 17.94 13.33
C GLN A 3 -10.90 17.69 12.78
N LEU A 4 -10.04 18.71 12.84
CA LEU A 4 -8.61 18.63 12.45
C LEU A 4 -7.85 17.48 13.13
N LYS A 5 -8.20 17.17 14.38
CA LYS A 5 -7.58 16.06 15.12
C LYS A 5 -8.10 14.69 14.67
N ALA A 6 -9.39 14.60 14.32
CA ALA A 6 -9.98 13.38 13.79
C ALA A 6 -9.44 13.08 12.39
N GLU A 7 -9.37 14.09 11.52
CA GLU A 7 -8.75 14.04 10.19
C GLU A 7 -7.29 13.58 10.29
N ARG A 8 -6.52 14.18 11.20
CA ARG A 8 -5.11 13.81 11.43
C ARG A 8 -4.95 12.39 11.99
N LYS A 9 -5.89 11.90 12.81
CA LYS A 9 -5.86 10.50 13.26
C LYS A 9 -6.23 9.54 12.14
N LEU A 10 -7.18 9.91 11.30
CA LEU A 10 -7.63 9.06 10.20
C LEU A 10 -6.53 8.88 9.17
N ILE A 11 -5.83 9.96 8.80
CA ILE A 11 -4.70 9.86 7.86
C ILE A 11 -3.53 9.04 8.41
N ASP A 12 -3.25 9.13 9.72
CA ASP A 12 -2.21 8.35 10.40
C ASP A 12 -2.51 6.84 10.28
N VAL A 13 -3.75 6.45 10.56
CA VAL A 13 -4.22 5.05 10.42
C VAL A 13 -4.15 4.57 8.97
N LEU A 14 -4.60 5.40 8.02
CA LEU A 14 -4.54 5.03 6.59
C LEU A 14 -3.09 4.91 6.09
N ALA A 15 -2.18 5.75 6.59
CA ALA A 15 -0.77 5.70 6.25
C ALA A 15 -0.11 4.42 6.76
N GLU A 16 -0.37 4.03 8.02
CA GLU A 16 0.11 2.77 8.58
C GLU A 16 -0.40 1.57 7.77
N GLU A 17 -1.68 1.56 7.40
CA GLU A 17 -2.25 0.48 6.57
C GLU A 17 -1.60 0.43 5.19
N PHE A 18 -1.41 1.58 4.54
CA PHE A 18 -0.78 1.69 3.23
C PHE A 18 0.65 1.13 3.24
N VAL A 19 1.47 1.57 4.19
CA VAL A 19 2.85 1.08 4.34
C VAL A 19 2.88 -0.41 4.68
N ALA A 20 1.97 -0.90 5.53
CA ALA A 20 1.88 -2.31 5.87
C ALA A 20 1.57 -3.20 4.65
N ARG A 21 0.70 -2.74 3.73
CA ARG A 21 0.45 -3.42 2.45
C ARG A 21 1.66 -3.38 1.52
N TYR A 22 2.36 -2.24 1.43
CA TYR A 22 3.61 -2.12 0.65
C TYR A 22 4.68 -3.11 1.13
N ARG A 23 4.84 -3.28 2.45
CA ARG A 23 5.74 -4.29 3.06
C ARG A 23 5.36 -5.73 2.72
N ARG A 24 4.08 -6.01 2.47
CA ARG A 24 3.60 -7.34 2.03
C ARG A 24 3.78 -7.59 0.53
N GLY A 25 4.26 -6.60 -0.23
CA GLY A 25 4.35 -6.66 -1.68
C GLY A 25 3.04 -6.30 -2.40
N GLU A 26 2.00 -5.93 -1.66
CA GLU A 26 0.79 -5.35 -2.26
C GLU A 26 1.08 -3.88 -2.64
N ARG A 27 0.63 -3.46 -3.83
CA ARG A 27 0.77 -2.08 -4.31
C ARG A 27 -0.60 -1.39 -4.33
N PRO A 28 -1.13 -0.97 -3.16
CA PRO A 28 -2.41 -0.27 -3.10
C PRO A 28 -2.34 1.07 -3.81
N ALA A 29 -3.46 1.48 -4.43
CA ALA A 29 -3.53 2.70 -5.22
C ALA A 29 -3.96 3.89 -4.34
N LEU A 30 -3.26 5.02 -4.47
CA LEU A 30 -3.60 6.28 -3.79
C LEU A 30 -5.03 6.73 -4.10
N SER A 31 -5.49 6.50 -5.33
CA SER A 31 -6.85 6.86 -5.78
C SER A 31 -7.96 6.24 -4.94
N GLU A 32 -7.75 5.06 -4.34
CA GLU A 32 -8.76 4.43 -3.48
C GLU A 32 -8.96 5.23 -2.19
N TYR A 33 -7.87 5.62 -1.54
CA TYR A 33 -7.88 6.42 -0.32
C TYR A 33 -8.41 7.84 -0.58
N ILE A 34 -8.03 8.44 -1.72
CA ILE A 34 -8.50 9.76 -2.14
C ILE A 34 -10.00 9.76 -2.45
N SER A 35 -10.51 8.71 -3.11
CA SER A 35 -11.93 8.63 -3.45
C SER A 35 -12.79 8.39 -2.22
N ALA A 36 -12.28 7.66 -1.22
CA ALA A 36 -12.94 7.46 0.06
C ALA A 36 -12.90 8.72 0.95
N HIS A 37 -11.80 9.48 0.89
CA HIS A 37 -11.56 10.66 1.73
C HIS A 37 -11.06 11.85 0.90
N PRO A 38 -11.95 12.51 0.12
CA PRO A 38 -11.56 13.65 -0.72
C PRO A 38 -11.04 14.84 0.11
N GLU A 39 -11.44 14.96 1.38
CA GLU A 39 -10.95 15.98 2.32
C GLU A 39 -9.47 15.80 2.70
N LEU A 40 -8.95 14.57 2.61
CA LEU A 40 -7.56 14.24 2.91
C LEU A 40 -6.70 14.07 1.65
N ALA A 41 -7.25 14.37 0.48
CA ALA A 41 -6.66 13.99 -0.79
C ALA A 41 -5.29 14.66 -1.06
N ASP A 42 -5.10 15.91 -0.64
CA ASP A 42 -3.80 16.58 -0.71
C ASP A 42 -2.80 15.95 0.26
N GLU A 43 -3.15 15.83 1.54
CA GLU A 43 -2.26 15.23 2.54
C GLU A 43 -1.87 13.78 2.19
N ILE A 44 -2.79 12.97 1.65
CA ILE A 44 -2.51 11.60 1.19
C ILE A 44 -1.48 11.60 0.06
N ARG A 45 -1.63 12.50 -0.92
CA ARG A 45 -0.70 12.59 -2.08
C ARG A 45 0.69 13.04 -1.68
N GLU A 46 0.85 13.76 -0.58
CA GLU A 46 2.15 14.22 -0.09
C GLU A 46 2.78 13.24 0.91
N LEU A 47 2.02 12.76 1.90
CA LEU A 47 2.54 11.94 2.99
C LEU A 47 2.83 10.50 2.57
N PHE A 48 1.92 9.85 1.83
CA PHE A 48 2.04 8.42 1.55
C PHE A 48 3.26 8.08 0.69
N PRO A 49 3.52 8.79 -0.43
CA PRO A 49 4.72 8.54 -1.23
C PRO A 49 5.99 8.78 -0.43
N THR A 50 6.00 9.81 0.43
CA THR A 50 7.14 10.13 1.29
C THR A 50 7.45 8.98 2.26
N LEU A 51 6.42 8.40 2.89
CA LEU A 51 6.59 7.26 3.78
C LEU A 51 7.10 6.01 3.06
N VAL A 52 6.58 5.73 1.86
CA VAL A 52 7.06 4.61 1.04
C VAL A 52 8.51 4.82 0.62
N MET A 53 8.90 6.03 0.25
CA MET A 53 10.30 6.34 -0.07
C MET A 53 11.22 6.06 1.12
N ILE A 54 10.82 6.45 2.34
CA ILE A 54 11.59 6.19 3.55
C ILE A 54 11.70 4.68 3.81
N GLU A 55 10.63 3.93 3.59
CA GLU A 55 10.62 2.47 3.74
C GLU A 55 11.51 1.78 2.71
N GLU A 56 11.43 2.15 1.42
CA GLU A 56 12.28 1.52 0.38
C GLU A 56 13.75 1.95 0.49
N LEU A 57 14.04 3.07 1.15
CA LEU A 57 15.40 3.48 1.52
C LEU A 57 15.92 2.79 2.78
N ALA A 58 15.05 2.26 3.63
CA ALA A 58 15.47 1.46 4.77
C ALA A 58 16.05 0.15 4.23
N PRO A 59 17.27 -0.26 4.65
CA PRO A 59 17.84 -1.52 4.21
C PRO A 59 16.91 -2.65 4.66
N ASP A 60 16.28 -3.29 3.67
CA ASP A 60 15.40 -4.41 3.86
C ASP A 60 16.25 -5.59 4.37
N ASP A 61 16.29 -5.80 5.69
CA ASP A 61 16.88 -6.99 6.31
C ASP A 61 16.01 -8.25 6.07
N SER A 62 15.07 -8.20 5.11
CA SER A 62 14.19 -9.30 4.70
C SER A 62 14.45 -9.73 3.26
N GLY A 63 15.64 -10.30 3.06
CA GLY A 63 16.05 -10.97 1.82
C GLY A 63 15.27 -12.24 1.43
N LEU A 64 13.96 -12.36 1.68
CA LEU A 64 13.15 -13.53 1.29
C LEU A 64 11.70 -13.22 0.84
N SER A 65 11.41 -12.05 0.28
CA SER A 65 10.18 -11.90 -0.51
C SER A 65 10.33 -12.60 -1.85
N ALA A 66 10.15 -13.93 -1.84
CA ALA A 66 10.04 -14.74 -3.04
C ALA A 66 8.89 -14.20 -3.91
N PRO A 67 9.05 -14.09 -5.24
CA PRO A 67 7.93 -13.77 -6.09
C PRO A 67 6.97 -14.96 -6.05
N ALA A 68 5.83 -14.79 -5.35
CA ALA A 68 4.69 -15.67 -5.50
C ALA A 68 4.32 -15.65 -6.98
N THR A 69 4.68 -16.75 -7.65
CA THR A 69 4.49 -16.99 -9.06
C THR A 69 2.99 -17.10 -9.31
N ALA A 70 2.34 -15.98 -9.59
CA ALA A 70 1.03 -15.96 -10.22
C ALA A 70 1.23 -16.11 -11.73
N ALA A 71 1.36 -17.34 -12.19
CA ALA A 71 1.19 -17.69 -13.60
C ALA A 71 0.48 -19.05 -13.70
N SER A 72 -0.83 -19.02 -13.48
CA SER A 72 -1.74 -20.01 -14.04
C SER A 72 -1.64 -19.97 -15.57
N SER A 73 -0.90 -20.91 -16.15
CA SER A 73 -1.05 -21.32 -17.56
C SER A 73 -0.39 -22.67 -17.80
N GLN A 74 -1.13 -23.76 -17.59
CA GLN A 74 -0.95 -24.94 -18.43
C GLN A 74 -2.32 -25.51 -18.85
N PRO A 75 -2.60 -25.61 -20.17
CA PRO A 75 -3.88 -26.07 -20.73
C PRO A 75 -4.06 -27.60 -20.56
N PRO A 76 -5.25 -28.18 -20.83
CA PRO A 76 -5.58 -29.55 -20.44
C PRO A 76 -4.82 -30.57 -21.31
N HIS A 77 -4.20 -31.59 -20.70
CA HIS A 77 -3.81 -32.78 -21.44
C HIS A 77 -4.90 -33.85 -21.29
N LEU A 78 -5.49 -34.23 -22.41
CA LEU A 78 -6.40 -35.34 -22.57
C LEU A 78 -5.58 -36.46 -23.22
N SER A 79 -5.20 -37.47 -22.44
CA SER A 79 -4.58 -38.75 -22.85
C SER A 79 -4.72 -39.71 -21.66
N LEU A 80 -5.23 -40.93 -21.73
CA LEU A 80 -5.66 -41.85 -22.77
C LEU A 80 -6.71 -42.78 -22.13
#